data_AF-S0ANG4-F1
#
_entry.id   AF-S0ANG4-F1
#
_cell.length_a   1.000
_cell.length_b   1.000
_cell.length_c   1.000
_cell.angle_alpha   90.00
_cell.angle_beta   90.00
_cell.angle_gamma   90.00
#
_symmetry.space_group_name_H-M   'P 1'
#
loop_
_entity.id
_entity.type
_entity.pdbx_description
1 polymer ?
#
loop_
_entity_poly.entity_id
_entity_poly.type
_entity_poly.pdbx_seq_one_letter_code
_entity_poly.pdbx_strand_id
1 'polypeptide(L)'
;MVKFHAINKIMTAGTFLFFVSLIVLAIGAIFHSNGTILADSFLYGGLAFLISIILLAIGLVIGTRSGKLQQRTDEIFSKKKKRE
;
A
#
# COMPACT_ATOMS: atom_id res chain seq x y z
N MET A 1 -16.30 -14.58 17.84
CA MET A 1 -15.41 -13.64 17.11
C MET A 1 -14.97 -12.57 18.09
N VAL A 2 -13.70 -12.60 18.52
CA VAL A 2 -13.19 -11.68 19.56
C VAL A 2 -13.10 -10.29 18.94
N LYS A 3 -13.88 -9.33 19.46
CA LYS A 3 -13.86 -7.93 19.01
C LYS A 3 -12.50 -7.34 19.39
N PHE A 4 -11.62 -7.14 18.41
CA PHE A 4 -10.36 -6.44 18.62
C PHE A 4 -10.65 -5.00 19.08
N HIS A 5 -10.28 -4.70 20.33
CA HIS A 5 -10.33 -3.35 20.87
C HIS A 5 -9.40 -2.44 20.05
N ALA A 6 -9.79 -1.19 19.81
CA ALA A 6 -9.01 -0.27 18.95
C ALA A 6 -7.53 -0.13 19.39
N ILE A 7 -7.28 -0.26 20.69
CA ILE A 7 -5.95 -0.26 21.31
C ILE A 7 -5.06 -1.41 20.79
N ASN A 8 -5.61 -2.62 20.67
CA ASN A 8 -4.85 -3.76 20.11
C ASN A 8 -4.50 -3.52 18.64
N LYS A 9 -5.38 -2.87 17.88
CA LYS A 9 -5.14 -2.56 16.46
C LYS A 9 -4.00 -1.55 16.28
N ILE A 10 -3.93 -0.53 17.14
CA ILE A 10 -2.86 0.46 17.14
C ILE A 10 -1.54 -0.19 17.58
N MET A 11 -1.56 -1.02 18.62
CA MET A 11 -0.38 -1.75 19.09
C MET A 11 0.18 -2.66 17.99
N THR A 12 -0.67 -3.46 17.34
CA THR A 12 -0.24 -4.34 16.25
C THR A 12 0.31 -3.55 15.06
N ALA A 13 -0.32 -2.44 14.69
CA ALA A 13 0.19 -1.57 13.63
C ALA A 13 1.55 -0.95 14.00
N GLY A 14 1.72 -0.52 15.25
CA GLY A 14 2.98 0.02 15.78
C GLY A 14 4.10 -1.01 15.78
N THR A 15 3.83 -2.24 16.22
CA THR A 15 4.79 -3.35 16.17
C THR A 15 5.19 -3.68 14.73
N PHE A 16 4.23 -3.72 13.81
CA PHE A 16 4.52 -3.93 12.40
C PHE A 16 5.40 -2.80 11.83
N LEU A 17 5.06 -1.54 12.13
CA LEU A 17 5.87 -0.40 11.72
C LEU A 17 7.29 -0.45 12.27
N PHE A 18 7.44 -0.88 13.53
CA PHE A 18 8.74 -1.06 14.17
C PHE A 18 9.59 -2.09 13.44
N PHE A 19 9.04 -3.27 13.11
CA PHE A 19 9.76 -4.28 12.33
C PHE A 19 10.13 -3.79 10.94
N VAL A 20 9.23 -3.09 10.25
CA VAL A 20 9.53 -2.46 8.96
C VAL A 20 10.69 -1.47 9.09
N SER A 21 10.70 -0.64 10.14
CA SER A 21 11.79 0.31 10.38
C SER A 21 13.14 -0.36 10.67
N LEU A 22 13.16 -1.50 11.36
CA LEU A 22 14.38 -2.29 11.57
C LEU A 22 14.92 -2.87 10.25
N ILE A 23 14.04 -3.34 9.37
CA ILE A 23 14.42 -3.83 8.04
C ILE A 23 15.05 -2.69 7.23
N VAL A 24 14.43 -1.50 7.23
CA VAL A 24 14.97 -0.32 6.54
C VAL A 24 16.34 0.07 7.10
N LEU A 25 16.52 0.03 8.43
CA LEU A 25 17.81 0.33 9.07
C LEU A 25 18.89 -0.69 8.67
N ALA A 26 18.57 -1.98 8.69
CA ALA A 26 19.51 -3.04 8.30
C ALA A 26 19.93 -2.91 6.83
N ILE A 27 18.97 -2.62 5.95
CA ILE A 27 19.23 -2.34 4.53
C ILE A 27 20.15 -1.13 4.38
N GLY A 28 19.88 -0.03 5.09
CA GLY A 28 20.72 1.17 5.09
C GLY A 28 22.16 0.90 5.57
N ALA A 29 22.33 0.07 6.61
CA ALA A 29 23.64 -0.32 7.12
C ALA A 29 24.43 -1.17 6.10
N ILE A 30 23.77 -2.14 5.46
CA ILE A 30 24.38 -2.95 4.38
C ILE A 30 24.86 -2.05 3.24
N PHE A 31 24.03 -1.09 2.83
CA PHE A 31 24.36 -0.15 1.77
C PHE A 31 25.46 0.84 2.11
N HIS A 32 25.62 1.23 3.38
CA HIS A 32 26.72 2.10 3.79
C HIS A 32 28.09 1.43 3.61
N SER A 33 28.16 0.10 3.75
CA SER A 33 29.40 -0.65 3.59
C SER A 33 29.80 -0.96 2.14
N ASN A 34 28.87 -0.87 1.18
CA ASN A 34 29.11 -1.18 -0.23
C ASN A 34 28.29 -0.24 -1.14
N GLY A 35 28.86 0.91 -1.49
CA GLY A 35 28.19 1.94 -2.29
C GLY A 35 27.78 1.49 -3.70
N THR A 36 28.46 0.52 -4.30
CA THR A 36 28.09 -0.07 -5.60
C THR A 36 26.80 -0.90 -5.50
N ILE A 37 26.64 -1.67 -4.42
CA ILE A 37 25.42 -2.46 -4.16
C ILE A 37 24.22 -1.53 -3.93
N LEU A 38 24.44 -0.36 -3.31
CA LEU A 38 23.40 0.65 -3.13
C LEU A 38 22.91 1.21 -4.47
N ALA A 39 23.82 1.55 -5.38
CA ALA A 39 23.45 2.07 -6.70
C ALA A 39 22.67 1.03 -7.51
N ASP A 40 23.12 -0.22 -7.55
CA ASP A 40 22.43 -1.30 -8.27
C ASP A 40 21.06 -1.59 -7.64
N SER A 41 20.99 -1.71 -6.32
CA SER A 41 19.72 -1.98 -5.63
C SER A 41 18.72 -0.84 -5.78
N PHE A 42 19.18 0.41 -5.83
CA PHE A 42 18.33 1.57 -6.09
C PHE A 42 17.87 1.61 -7.55
N LEU A 43 18.74 1.24 -8.50
CA LEU A 43 18.40 1.15 -9.93
C LEU A 43 17.35 0.06 -10.18
N TYR A 44 17.62 -1.17 -9.75
CA TYR A 44 16.70 -2.31 -9.95
C TYR A 44 15.43 -2.19 -9.10
N GLY A 45 15.56 -1.78 -7.84
CA GLY A 45 14.43 -1.55 -6.94
C GLY A 45 13.56 -0.37 -7.39
N GLY A 46 14.18 0.73 -7.83
CA GLY A 46 13.48 1.89 -8.39
C GLY A 46 12.75 1.58 -9.69
N LEU A 47 13.37 0.79 -10.58
CA LEU A 47 12.72 0.30 -11.80
C LEU A 47 11.52 -0.61 -11.46
N ALA A 48 11.66 -1.53 -10.51
CA ALA A 48 10.56 -2.38 -10.06
C ALA A 48 9.41 -1.55 -9.45
N PHE A 49 9.72 -0.51 -8.69
CA PHE A 49 8.73 0.41 -8.13
C PHE A 49 7.98 1.18 -9.24
N LEU A 50 8.70 1.69 -10.24
CA LEU A 50 8.10 2.35 -11.41
C LEU A 50 7.16 1.40 -12.16
N ILE A 51 7.58 0.15 -12.41
CA ILE A 51 6.74 -0.88 -13.04
C ILE A 51 5.48 -1.14 -12.20
N SER A 52 5.61 -1.23 -10.87
CA SER A 52 4.47 -1.41 -9.97
C SER A 52 3.49 -0.24 -10.03
N ILE A 53 3.97 1.01 -10.13
CA ILE A 53 3.11 2.19 -10.31
C ILE A 53 2.34 2.10 -11.62
N ILE A 54 3.00 1.69 -12.71
CA ILE A 54 2.36 1.54 -14.02
C ILE A 54 1.27 0.46 -13.95
N LEU A 55 1.54 -0.70 -13.35
CA LEU A 55 0.54 -1.73 -13.16
C LEU A 55 -0.63 -1.25 -12.29
N LEU A 56 -0.35 -0.53 -11.21
CA LEU A 56 -1.38 0.03 -10.34
C LEU A 56 -2.26 1.01 -11.12
N ALA A 57 -1.66 1.91 -11.90
CA ALA A 57 -2.37 2.87 -12.72
C ALA A 57 -3.26 2.18 -13.77
N ILE A 58 -2.74 1.15 -14.45
CA ILE A 58 -3.52 0.35 -15.40
C ILE A 58 -4.70 -0.33 -14.70
N GLY A 59 -4.46 -0.98 -13.55
CA GLY A 59 -5.50 -1.61 -12.75
C GLY A 59 -6.57 -0.62 -12.29
N LEU A 60 -6.16 0.61 -11.97
CA LEU A 60 -7.06 1.68 -11.54
C LEU A 60 -7.88 2.23 -12.72
N VAL A 61 -7.29 2.39 -13.91
CA VAL A 61 -8.01 2.77 -15.14
C VAL A 61 -9.02 1.69 -15.56
N ILE A 62 -8.64 0.41 -15.49
CA ILE A 62 -9.56 -0.71 -15.78
C ILE A 62 -10.66 -0.78 -14.72
N GLY A 63 -10.32 -0.59 -13.44
CA GLY A 63 -11.27 -0.60 -12.33
C GLY A 63 -12.28 0.55 -12.44
N THR A 64 -11.82 1.77 -12.71
CA THR A 64 -12.70 2.94 -12.90
C THR A 64 -13.60 2.85 -14.13
N ARG A 65 -13.15 2.17 -15.20
CA ARG A 65 -13.99 1.86 -16.37
C ARG A 65 -14.90 0.64 -16.17
N SER A 66 -14.71 -0.13 -15.10
CA SER A 66 -15.57 -1.25 -14.78
C SER A 66 -16.91 -0.73 -14.25
N GLY A 67 -17.94 -0.75 -15.10
CA GLY A 67 -19.29 -0.27 -14.77
C GLY A 67 -19.89 -0.86 -13.49
N LYS A 68 -19.33 -1.97 -12.98
CA LYS A 68 -19.67 -2.56 -11.68
C LYS A 68 -19.31 -1.67 -10.48
N LEU A 69 -18.21 -0.91 -10.56
CA LEU A 69 -17.78 0.00 -9.48
C LEU A 69 -18.60 1.30 -9.51
N GLN A 70 -18.95 1.79 -10.70
CA GLN A 70 -19.91 2.89 -10.85
C GLN A 70 -21.31 2.49 -10.36
N GLN A 71 -21.85 1.34 -10.77
CA GLN A 71 -23.16 0.85 -10.31
C GLN A 71 -23.22 0.69 -8.79
N ARG A 72 -22.18 0.11 -8.17
CA ARG A 72 -22.14 -0.03 -6.71
C ARG A 72 -22.04 1.30 -5.99
N THR A 73 -21.31 2.26 -6.55
CA THR A 73 -21.22 3.61 -5.97
C THR A 73 -22.56 4.34 -6.07
N ASP A 74 -23.23 4.23 -7.22
CA ASP A 74 -24.58 4.78 -7.42
C ASP A 74 -25.62 4.13 -6.51
N GLU A 75 -25.59 2.81 -6.32
CA GLU A 75 -26.51 2.14 -5.37
C GLU A 75 -26.31 2.61 -3.93
N ILE A 76 -25.06 2.82 -3.51
CA ILE A 76 -24.74 3.29 -2.16
C ILE A 76 -25.20 4.75 -1.97
N PHE A 77 -24.94 5.62 -2.95
CA PHE A 77 -25.34 7.03 -2.87
C PHE A 77 -26.85 7.24 -3.07
N SER A 78 -27.48 6.49 -3.97
CA SER A 78 -28.93 6.51 -4.22
C SER A 78 -29.73 6.02 -3.02
N LYS A 79 -29.29 4.95 -2.34
CA LYS A 79 -29.92 4.50 -1.09
C LYS A 79 -29.78 5.50 0.05
N LYS A 80 -28.74 6.33 0.06
CA LYS A 80 -28.54 7.37 1.08
C LYS A 80 -29.52 8.53 0.90
N LYS A 81 -29.83 8.91 -0.35
CA LYS A 81 -30.78 9.99 -0.68
C LYS A 81 -32.25 9.64 -0.40
N LYS A 82 -32.60 8.35 -0.36
CA LYS A 82 -33.97 7.87 -0.10
C LYS A 82 -34.31 7.70 1.39
N ARG A 83 -33.34 7.98 2.28
CA ARG A 83 -33.44 7.80 3.74
C ARG A 83 -33.46 9.11 4.52
N GLU A 84 -33.37 10.25 3.83
CA GLU A 84 -33.73 11.59 4.31
C GLU A 84 -35.12 11.95 3.76
#